data_AF-A0A9E2KBT2-F1
#
_entry.id   AF-A0A9E2KBT2-F1
#
_cell.length_a   1.000
_cell.length_b   1.000
_cell.length_c   1.000
_cell.angle_alpha   90.00
_cell.angle_beta   90.00
_cell.angle_gamma   90.00
#
_symmetry.space_group_name_H-M   'P 1'
#
loop_
_entity.id
_entity.type
_entity.pdbx_description
1 polymer ?
#
loop_
_entity_poly.entity_id
_entity_poly.type
_entity_poly.pdbx_seq_one_letter_code
_entity_poly.pdbx_strand_id
1 'polypeptide(L)'
;MIDIKKYAAITNTNLWTYTGEVTRVIGMGIESIGPMAHIGDICTVESRGNKETITAEVVGFRDGHLMLMPLGELQGIGPGCKVKAFGDKLSIKVDESLLGKVVDWRAKPIDGEEIFCKYSVPIENSAPNPLLRNRIATPLELGVRAIDGMLTVGKGQRIGIFAGSGVGKSTLMGMIARNALSDINIIALIGERGREVREFIENDLKLEGLKRSIVVVATSDQPALMRLKAAKTATALAEHFREQGKDVLLMMDSLTRFSMAQREIGLAIGEPPVSRGYTPSVYAELPKLLERAGNSDKGSITGMYTVLVDGDDFNEPITDTARGILDGHIVLSRKLAHKGHYPAIDVLASISRVMSNIASPTHKKLAVEIKKQMAIYKESEDLINVGAYNKGSSSEIDLAIEKMPAINAFLCQAVGDHVAFEETLNRMQEIVG
;
A
#
# COMPACT_ATOMS: atom_id res chain seq x y z
N MET A 1 2.85 -46.95 -20.06
CA MET A 1 4.19 -46.31 -19.99
C MET A 1 4.26 -45.61 -18.63
N ILE A 2 5.22 -45.95 -17.77
CA ILE A 2 5.33 -45.37 -16.42
C ILE A 2 5.76 -43.90 -16.56
N ASP A 3 5.05 -42.97 -15.94
CA ASP A 3 5.41 -41.55 -15.94
C ASP A 3 6.61 -41.30 -15.02
N ILE A 4 7.82 -41.40 -15.59
CA ILE A 4 9.08 -41.20 -14.90
C ILE A 4 9.21 -39.77 -14.34
N LYS A 5 8.53 -38.77 -14.93
CA LYS A 5 8.59 -37.37 -14.45
C LYS A 5 8.03 -37.23 -13.04
N LYS A 6 7.00 -38.01 -12.70
CA LYS A 6 6.42 -38.07 -11.35
C LYS A 6 7.43 -38.52 -10.29
N TYR A 7 8.31 -39.47 -10.63
CA TYR A 7 9.29 -40.03 -9.70
C TYR A 7 10.62 -39.28 -9.68
N ALA A 8 10.97 -38.57 -10.75
CA ALA A 8 12.14 -37.69 -10.81
C ALA A 8 12.06 -36.52 -9.81
N ALA A 9 10.86 -36.13 -9.38
CA ALA A 9 10.70 -35.15 -8.30
C ALA A 9 11.24 -35.68 -6.95
N ILE A 10 11.12 -36.99 -6.69
CA ILE A 10 11.56 -37.63 -5.43
C ILE A 10 13.09 -37.70 -5.34
N THR A 11 13.81 -37.79 -6.47
CA THR A 11 15.28 -37.80 -6.48
C THR A 11 15.89 -36.44 -6.15
N ASN A 12 15.12 -35.35 -6.23
CA ASN A 12 15.53 -33.99 -5.86
C ASN A 12 14.98 -33.53 -4.51
N THR A 13 14.23 -34.37 -3.80
CA THR A 13 13.74 -34.06 -2.44
C THR A 13 14.75 -34.51 -1.38
N ASN A 14 15.05 -33.63 -0.42
CA ASN A 14 15.84 -34.00 0.74
C ASN A 14 15.08 -35.05 1.56
N LEU A 15 15.69 -36.24 1.74
CA LEU A 15 15.11 -37.36 2.50
C LEU A 15 15.32 -37.25 4.02
N TRP A 16 15.92 -36.15 4.46
CA TRP A 16 16.22 -35.87 5.85
C TRP A 16 15.69 -34.47 6.19
N THR A 17 15.16 -34.30 7.40
CA THR A 17 14.60 -33.03 7.89
C THR A 17 15.40 -32.59 9.10
N TYR A 18 15.95 -31.39 9.07
CA TYR A 18 16.55 -30.82 10.26
C TYR A 18 15.47 -30.56 11.30
N THR A 19 15.72 -31.00 12.54
CA THR A 19 14.86 -30.74 13.69
C THR A 19 15.63 -29.96 14.75
N GLY A 20 14.92 -29.14 15.49
CA GLY A 20 15.40 -28.47 16.69
C GLY A 20 14.38 -28.54 17.81
N GLU A 21 14.66 -27.80 18.87
CA GLU A 21 13.82 -27.76 20.06
C GLU A 21 13.69 -26.31 20.54
N VAL A 22 12.47 -25.93 20.94
CA VAL A 22 12.23 -24.65 21.59
C VAL A 22 12.96 -24.64 22.93
N THR A 23 13.82 -23.64 23.13
CA THR A 23 14.55 -23.44 24.38
C THR A 23 13.83 -22.43 25.28
N ARG A 24 13.27 -21.38 24.68
CA ARG A 24 12.61 -20.28 25.40
C ARG A 24 11.55 -19.60 24.53
N VAL A 25 10.58 -18.97 25.19
CA VAL A 25 9.61 -18.06 24.56
C VAL A 25 9.76 -16.69 25.23
N ILE A 26 9.97 -15.63 24.45
CA ILE A 26 10.15 -14.25 24.97
C ILE A 26 9.16 -13.33 24.26
N GLY A 27 8.19 -12.82 25.01
CA GLY A 27 7.15 -11.98 24.43
C GLY A 27 6.45 -12.70 23.30
N MET A 28 6.67 -12.25 22.06
CA MET A 28 6.09 -12.84 20.85
C MET A 28 7.07 -13.74 20.06
N GLY A 29 8.34 -13.78 20.45
CA GLY A 29 9.37 -14.57 19.77
C GLY A 29 9.58 -15.94 20.43
N ILE A 30 9.99 -16.91 19.62
CA ILE A 30 10.39 -18.25 20.05
C ILE A 30 11.89 -18.38 19.80
N GLU A 31 12.64 -18.81 20.81
CA GLU A 31 14.03 -19.21 20.67
C GLU A 31 14.12 -20.73 20.53
N SER A 32 14.94 -21.20 19.59
CA SER A 32 15.16 -22.62 19.39
C SER A 32 16.62 -22.94 19.13
N ILE A 33 17.04 -24.12 19.61
CA ILE A 33 18.33 -24.70 19.25
C ILE A 33 18.12 -25.65 18.08
N GLY A 34 18.73 -25.29 16.94
CA GLY A 34 18.35 -25.88 15.65
C GLY A 34 16.88 -25.59 15.30
N PRO A 35 16.36 -26.15 14.18
CA PRO A 35 17.09 -26.84 13.12
C PRO A 35 18.10 -25.94 12.40
N MET A 36 18.90 -26.49 11.49
CA MET A 36 19.69 -25.64 10.59
C MET A 36 18.74 -24.96 9.60
N ALA A 37 18.66 -23.63 9.67
CA ALA A 37 17.77 -22.81 8.83
C ALA A 37 18.38 -21.42 8.61
N HIS A 38 17.96 -20.75 7.53
CA HIS A 38 18.37 -19.41 7.16
C HIS A 38 17.30 -18.38 7.52
N ILE A 39 17.67 -17.10 7.57
CA ILE A 39 16.70 -16.01 7.72
C ILE A 39 15.69 -16.07 6.58
N GLY A 40 14.40 -16.02 6.92
CA GLY A 40 13.28 -16.12 5.99
C GLY A 40 12.79 -17.55 5.75
N ASP A 41 13.49 -18.57 6.25
CA ASP A 41 13.02 -19.95 6.15
C ASP A 41 11.78 -20.15 7.03
N ILE A 42 10.82 -20.92 6.51
CA ILE A 42 9.63 -21.31 7.26
C ILE A 42 9.91 -22.57 8.07
N CYS A 43 9.52 -22.51 9.34
CA CYS A 43 9.55 -23.63 10.27
C CYS A 43 8.13 -23.95 10.77
N THR A 44 7.92 -25.17 11.24
CA THR A 44 6.78 -25.51 12.10
C THR A 44 7.23 -25.84 13.50
N VAL A 45 6.41 -25.44 14.47
CA VAL A 45 6.59 -25.73 15.88
C VAL A 45 5.42 -26.59 16.35
N GLU A 46 5.73 -27.77 16.89
CA GLU A 46 4.74 -28.72 17.38
C GLU A 46 4.33 -28.38 18.83
N SER A 47 3.05 -28.08 19.04
CA SER A 47 2.48 -27.77 20.34
C SER A 47 2.43 -29.00 21.26
N ARG A 48 2.67 -28.80 22.56
CA ARG A 48 2.69 -29.89 23.54
C ARG A 48 1.25 -30.30 23.87
N GLY A 49 0.89 -31.56 23.56
CA GLY A 49 -0.38 -32.17 23.93
C GLY A 49 -1.45 -32.18 22.82
N ASN A 50 -1.58 -31.10 22.03
CA ASN A 50 -2.67 -30.99 21.03
C ASN A 50 -2.28 -31.40 19.59
N LYS A 51 -1.02 -31.74 19.32
CA LYS A 51 -0.48 -32.03 17.96
C LYS A 51 -0.70 -30.93 16.91
N GLU A 52 -1.24 -29.77 17.28
CA GLU A 52 -1.33 -28.62 16.40
C GLU A 52 0.06 -28.07 16.10
N THR A 53 0.27 -27.73 14.83
CA THR A 53 1.52 -27.16 14.34
C THR A 53 1.33 -25.68 14.06
N ILE A 54 2.15 -24.85 14.69
CA ILE A 54 2.20 -23.43 14.40
C ILE A 54 3.31 -23.19 13.38
N THR A 55 3.02 -22.40 12.35
CA THR A 55 4.04 -21.97 11.38
C THR A 55 4.80 -20.80 11.97
N ALA A 56 6.12 -20.74 11.78
CA ALA A 56 6.96 -19.63 12.21
C ALA A 56 8.02 -19.33 11.14
N GLU A 57 8.55 -18.11 11.13
CA GLU A 57 9.64 -17.70 10.25
C GLU A 57 10.89 -17.41 11.05
N VAL A 58 12.04 -17.82 10.53
CA VAL A 58 13.34 -17.45 11.09
C VAL A 58 13.60 -15.97 10.81
N VAL A 59 13.59 -15.15 11.85
CA VAL A 59 13.80 -13.69 11.76
C VAL A 59 15.22 -13.27 12.16
N GLY A 60 16.00 -14.17 12.75
CA GLY A 60 17.37 -13.90 13.14
C GLY A 60 18.01 -15.05 13.90
N PHE A 61 19.22 -14.79 14.41
CA PHE A 61 19.98 -15.72 15.23
C PHE A 61 20.79 -14.96 16.27
N ARG A 62 20.88 -15.53 17.46
CA ARG A 62 21.57 -14.91 18.60
C ARG A 62 22.13 -15.99 19.50
N ASP A 63 23.40 -15.85 19.89
CA ASP A 63 24.04 -16.75 20.87
C ASP A 63 23.86 -18.25 20.54
N GLY A 64 23.97 -18.60 19.24
CA GLY A 64 23.79 -19.98 18.74
C GLY A 64 22.35 -20.47 18.63
N HIS A 65 21.35 -19.64 18.92
CA HIS A 65 19.93 -19.95 18.84
C HIS A 65 19.27 -19.26 17.64
N LEU A 66 18.27 -19.91 17.05
CA LEU A 66 17.39 -19.30 16.08
C LEU A 66 16.31 -18.48 16.78
N MET A 67 16.04 -17.29 16.25
CA MET A 67 14.91 -16.45 16.63
C MET A 67 13.79 -16.70 15.61
N LEU A 68 12.69 -17.28 16.06
CA LEU A 68 11.52 -17.55 15.26
C LEU A 68 10.38 -16.60 15.64
N MET A 69 9.64 -16.13 14.63
CA MET A 69 8.43 -15.34 14.83
C MET A 69 7.22 -16.16 14.33
N PRO A 70 6.24 -16.44 15.19
CA PRO A 70 5.08 -17.25 14.83
C PRO A 70 4.16 -16.50 13.85
N LEU A 71 3.61 -17.27 12.91
CA LEU A 71 2.51 -16.92 12.00
C LEU A 71 1.21 -17.54 12.54
N GLY A 72 0.93 -17.32 13.83
CA GLY A 72 -0.22 -17.86 14.55
C GLY A 72 -0.14 -17.54 16.03
N GLU A 73 -1.11 -18.04 16.79
CA GLU A 73 -1.11 -17.90 18.25
C GLU A 73 -0.06 -18.80 18.90
N LEU A 74 0.51 -18.38 20.03
CA LEU A 74 1.57 -19.12 20.74
C LEU A 74 1.02 -20.15 21.74
N GLN A 75 -0.29 -20.36 21.81
CA GLN A 75 -0.90 -21.21 22.84
C GLN A 75 -0.37 -22.65 22.74
N GLY A 76 0.15 -23.17 23.87
CA GLY A 76 0.72 -24.52 23.96
C GLY A 76 2.16 -24.66 23.45
N ILE A 77 2.80 -23.58 23.02
CA ILE A 77 4.24 -23.55 22.74
C ILE A 77 5.03 -23.31 24.03
N GLY A 78 6.05 -24.13 24.27
CA GLY A 78 6.95 -23.96 25.40
C GLY A 78 8.26 -24.74 25.20
N PRO A 79 9.19 -24.68 26.18
CA PRO A 79 10.43 -25.43 26.12
C PRO A 79 10.18 -26.93 25.88
N GLY A 80 10.94 -27.54 24.99
CA GLY A 80 10.73 -28.94 24.59
C GLY A 80 9.91 -29.15 23.32
N CYS A 81 9.21 -28.12 22.83
CA CYS A 81 8.47 -28.22 21.57
C CYS A 81 9.42 -28.45 20.39
N LYS A 82 9.08 -29.39 19.51
CA LYS A 82 9.90 -29.72 18.34
C LYS A 82 9.74 -28.64 17.27
N VAL A 83 10.85 -28.22 16.68
CA VAL A 83 10.91 -27.31 15.55
C VAL A 83 11.38 -28.06 14.31
N LYS A 84 10.71 -27.89 13.17
CA LYS A 84 11.08 -28.49 11.88
C LYS A 84 11.25 -27.39 10.83
N ALA A 85 12.37 -27.38 10.11
CA ALA A 85 12.58 -26.47 8.99
C ALA A 85 12.10 -27.13 7.69
N PHE A 86 11.35 -26.39 6.87
CA PHE A 86 10.98 -26.82 5.52
C PHE A 86 12.04 -26.45 4.49
N GLY A 87 12.86 -25.43 4.76
CA GLY A 87 13.88 -24.91 3.83
C GLY A 87 13.28 -24.17 2.62
N ASP A 88 11.96 -24.06 2.55
CA ASP A 88 11.25 -23.38 1.49
C ASP A 88 10.98 -21.91 1.85
N LYS A 89 11.10 -21.04 0.86
CA LYS A 89 10.62 -19.66 0.94
C LYS A 89 9.11 -19.63 0.81
N LEU A 90 8.48 -18.69 1.51
CA LEU A 90 7.04 -18.52 1.45
C LEU A 90 6.60 -18.15 0.02
N SER A 91 5.64 -18.91 -0.51
CA SER A 91 5.00 -18.66 -1.79
C SER A 91 3.48 -18.68 -1.66
N ILE A 92 2.82 -17.96 -2.56
CA ILE A 92 1.37 -17.87 -2.64
C ILE A 92 0.90 -18.46 -3.96
N LYS A 93 -0.35 -18.93 -3.97
CA LYS A 93 -1.01 -19.34 -5.21
C LYS A 93 -1.72 -18.13 -5.82
N VAL A 94 -1.65 -18.00 -7.14
CA VAL A 94 -2.19 -16.84 -7.85
C VAL A 94 -2.69 -17.22 -9.24
N ASP A 95 -3.83 -16.65 -9.61
CA ASP A 95 -4.32 -16.42 -10.97
C ASP A 95 -5.58 -15.53 -10.91
N GLU A 96 -6.28 -15.37 -12.03
CA GLU A 96 -7.50 -14.55 -12.14
C GLU A 96 -8.67 -15.07 -11.29
N SER A 97 -8.64 -16.31 -10.77
CA SER A 97 -9.73 -16.82 -9.89
C SER A 97 -9.81 -16.11 -8.54
N LEU A 98 -8.77 -15.35 -8.16
CA LEU A 98 -8.75 -14.50 -6.98
C LEU A 98 -9.51 -13.17 -7.18
N LEU A 99 -9.85 -12.78 -8.41
CA LEU A 99 -10.61 -11.56 -8.67
C LEU A 99 -11.99 -11.64 -7.99
N GLY A 100 -12.39 -10.55 -7.33
CA GLY A 100 -13.63 -10.53 -6.56
C GLY A 100 -13.50 -11.09 -5.15
N LYS A 101 -12.30 -11.51 -4.72
CA LYS A 101 -12.09 -12.19 -3.44
C LYS A 101 -11.39 -11.31 -2.42
N VAL A 102 -11.71 -11.59 -1.16
CA VAL A 102 -11.01 -11.05 0.00
C VAL A 102 -10.17 -12.18 0.59
N VAL A 103 -8.85 -11.98 0.67
CA VAL A 103 -7.88 -13.03 1.00
C VAL A 103 -6.97 -12.63 2.15
N ASP A 104 -6.43 -13.63 2.85
CA ASP A 104 -5.44 -13.45 3.90
C ASP A 104 -4.02 -13.23 3.33
N TRP A 105 -3.02 -13.14 4.23
CA TRP A 105 -1.61 -13.01 3.87
C TRP A 105 -1.03 -14.18 3.05
N ARG A 106 -1.73 -15.32 2.95
CA ARG A 106 -1.36 -16.48 2.11
C ARG A 106 -2.07 -16.48 0.76
N ALA A 107 -2.83 -15.42 0.46
CA ALA A 107 -3.75 -15.35 -0.67
C ALA A 107 -4.86 -16.41 -0.61
N LYS A 108 -5.29 -16.83 0.59
CA LYS A 108 -6.45 -17.72 0.77
C LYS A 108 -7.71 -16.92 1.13
N PRO A 109 -8.88 -17.23 0.56
CA PRO A 109 -10.12 -16.54 0.90
C PRO A 109 -10.43 -16.59 2.40
N ILE A 110 -10.81 -15.44 2.97
CA ILE A 110 -11.10 -15.32 4.40
C ILE A 110 -12.48 -15.89 4.80
N ASP A 111 -13.36 -16.06 3.81
CA ASP A 111 -14.68 -16.69 3.96
C ASP A 111 -14.62 -18.23 3.95
N GLY A 112 -13.43 -18.79 3.75
CA GLY A 112 -13.19 -20.23 3.71
C GLY A 112 -13.47 -20.88 2.36
N GLU A 113 -13.75 -20.11 1.30
CA GLU A 113 -13.89 -20.65 -0.05
C GLU A 113 -12.58 -21.30 -0.53
N GLU A 114 -12.67 -22.53 -1.05
CA GLU A 114 -11.52 -23.19 -1.66
C GLU A 114 -11.37 -22.73 -3.11
N ILE A 115 -10.24 -22.08 -3.40
CA ILE A 115 -9.89 -21.62 -4.74
C ILE A 115 -8.64 -22.33 -5.23
N PHE A 116 -8.73 -22.86 -6.44
CA PHE A 116 -7.63 -23.53 -7.12
C PHE A 116 -6.96 -22.59 -8.10
N CYS A 117 -5.82 -22.02 -7.68
CA CYS A 117 -5.01 -21.18 -8.54
C CYS A 117 -3.92 -21.98 -9.27
N LYS A 118 -3.68 -21.63 -10.53
CA LYS A 118 -2.75 -22.33 -11.45
C LYS A 118 -1.28 -22.07 -11.13
N TYR A 119 -0.92 -20.85 -10.74
CA TYR A 119 0.46 -20.45 -10.57
C TYR A 119 0.85 -20.37 -9.10
N SER A 120 2.16 -20.47 -8.83
CA SER A 120 2.77 -20.30 -7.51
C SER A 120 3.87 -19.26 -7.65
N VAL A 121 3.82 -18.20 -6.85
CA VAL A 121 4.83 -17.13 -6.88
C VAL A 121 5.41 -16.90 -5.49
N PRO A 122 6.72 -16.65 -5.34
CA PRO A 122 7.30 -16.22 -4.08
C PRO A 122 6.80 -14.81 -3.72
N ILE A 123 6.69 -14.53 -2.42
CA ILE A 123 6.26 -13.20 -1.95
C ILE A 123 7.41 -12.23 -1.72
N GLU A 124 8.63 -12.76 -1.58
CA GLU A 124 9.88 -12.01 -1.47
C GLU A 124 10.56 -11.96 -2.84
N ASN A 125 10.17 -10.98 -3.66
CA ASN A 125 10.74 -10.75 -4.99
C ASN A 125 11.72 -9.57 -4.98
N SER A 126 12.63 -9.57 -5.96
CA SER A 126 13.51 -8.43 -6.21
C SER A 126 12.81 -7.39 -7.08
N ALA A 127 13.12 -6.12 -6.83
CA ALA A 127 12.67 -5.02 -7.66
C ALA A 127 13.14 -5.19 -9.12
N PRO A 128 12.36 -4.75 -10.13
CA PRO A 128 12.79 -4.80 -11.53
C PRO A 128 14.08 -4.01 -11.74
N ASN A 129 14.95 -4.47 -12.64
CA ASN A 129 16.19 -3.77 -12.99
C ASN A 129 15.86 -2.35 -13.47
N PRO A 130 16.38 -1.28 -12.81
CA PRO A 130 16.06 0.10 -13.15
C PRO A 130 16.32 0.49 -14.60
N LEU A 131 17.34 -0.09 -15.25
CA LEU A 131 17.70 0.22 -16.64
C LEU A 131 16.75 -0.43 -17.66
N LEU A 132 15.99 -1.44 -17.25
CA LEU A 132 15.00 -2.13 -18.09
C LEU A 132 13.58 -1.58 -17.89
N ARG A 133 13.38 -0.67 -16.92
CA ARG A 133 12.06 -0.08 -16.65
C ARG A 133 11.70 0.92 -17.74
N ASN A 134 10.53 0.75 -18.34
CA ASN A 134 9.97 1.78 -19.20
C ASN A 134 9.71 3.07 -18.42
N ARG A 135 10.01 4.21 -19.05
CA ARG A 135 9.70 5.52 -18.45
C ARG A 135 8.18 5.68 -18.28
N ILE A 136 7.79 6.43 -17.27
CA ILE A 136 6.38 6.83 -17.07
C ILE A 136 6.06 7.89 -18.13
N ALA A 137 5.28 7.51 -19.13
CA ALA A 137 4.95 8.36 -20.28
C ALA A 137 3.44 8.59 -20.48
N THR A 138 2.60 7.73 -19.90
CA THR A 138 1.15 7.75 -20.11
C THR A 138 0.43 8.07 -18.81
N PRO A 139 -0.51 9.04 -18.81
CA PRO A 139 -1.41 9.25 -17.68
C PRO A 139 -2.22 7.99 -17.33
N LEU A 140 -2.47 7.79 -16.05
CA LEU A 140 -3.47 6.86 -15.54
C LEU A 140 -4.65 7.69 -15.05
N GLU A 141 -5.80 7.54 -15.72
CA GLU A 141 -7.05 8.16 -15.29
C GLU A 141 -7.57 7.47 -14.04
N LEU A 142 -7.72 8.22 -12.96
CA LEU A 142 -8.19 7.74 -11.66
C LEU A 142 -9.67 8.08 -11.41
N GLY A 143 -10.26 8.94 -12.24
CA GLY A 143 -11.65 9.38 -12.16
C GLY A 143 -11.92 10.31 -10.98
N VAL A 144 -10.91 11.06 -10.56
CA VAL A 144 -11.00 12.08 -9.49
C VAL A 144 -10.43 13.38 -10.04
N ARG A 145 -11.30 14.37 -10.31
CA ARG A 145 -10.94 15.60 -11.04
C ARG A 145 -9.75 16.34 -10.43
N ALA A 146 -9.71 16.46 -9.11
CA ALA A 146 -8.60 17.11 -8.42
C ALA A 146 -7.27 16.38 -8.66
N ILE A 147 -7.29 15.04 -8.78
CA ILE A 147 -6.09 14.26 -9.05
C ILE A 147 -5.75 14.30 -10.54
N ASP A 148 -6.68 13.92 -11.41
CA ASP A 148 -6.44 13.83 -12.85
C ASP A 148 -6.06 15.19 -13.46
N GLY A 149 -6.70 16.27 -12.99
CA GLY A 149 -6.45 17.63 -13.43
C GLY A 149 -5.24 18.30 -12.79
N MET A 150 -5.08 18.23 -11.47
CA MET A 150 -4.08 19.07 -10.76
C MET A 150 -2.83 18.31 -10.30
N LEU A 151 -2.89 16.97 -10.25
CA LEU A 151 -1.88 16.08 -9.67
C LEU A 151 -1.72 14.81 -10.51
N THR A 152 -1.82 14.93 -11.85
CA THR A 152 -1.97 13.80 -12.77
C THR A 152 -0.99 12.67 -12.47
N VAL A 153 -1.53 11.46 -12.31
CA VAL A 153 -0.78 10.25 -12.02
C VAL A 153 -0.45 9.53 -13.32
N GLY A 154 0.74 8.94 -13.41
CA GLY A 154 1.16 8.15 -14.57
C GLY A 154 1.15 6.65 -14.33
N LYS A 155 1.00 5.86 -15.39
CA LYS A 155 1.13 4.39 -15.33
C LYS A 155 2.54 4.00 -14.85
N GLY A 156 2.59 3.22 -13.78
CA GLY A 156 3.83 2.81 -13.12
C GLY A 156 4.36 3.82 -12.09
N GLN A 157 3.62 4.87 -11.76
CA GLN A 157 4.02 5.81 -10.71
C GLN A 157 3.74 5.23 -9.32
N ARG A 158 4.57 5.61 -8.34
CA ARG A 158 4.32 5.33 -6.91
C ARG A 158 3.98 6.64 -6.20
N ILE A 159 2.79 6.75 -5.65
CA ILE A 159 2.28 7.98 -5.03
C ILE A 159 1.82 7.72 -3.59
N GLY A 160 2.13 8.64 -2.70
CA GLY A 160 1.65 8.62 -1.31
C GLY A 160 0.25 9.23 -1.17
N ILE A 161 -0.58 8.72 -0.28
CA ILE A 161 -1.79 9.40 0.21
C ILE A 161 -1.58 9.71 1.69
N PHE A 162 -1.27 10.96 1.99
CA PHE A 162 -0.93 11.40 3.34
C PHE A 162 -2.18 11.97 4.00
N ALA A 163 -2.67 11.31 5.03
CA ALA A 163 -3.97 11.61 5.61
C ALA A 163 -3.98 11.39 7.12
N GLY A 164 -4.64 12.29 7.84
CA GLY A 164 -5.04 12.05 9.22
C GLY A 164 -6.26 11.12 9.31
N SER A 165 -6.65 10.76 10.53
CA SER A 165 -7.91 10.03 10.75
C SER A 165 -9.12 10.92 10.41
N GLY A 166 -10.15 10.33 9.80
CA GLY A 166 -11.45 10.98 9.57
C GLY A 166 -11.53 12.01 8.43
N VAL A 167 -10.48 12.16 7.61
CA VAL A 167 -10.45 13.16 6.52
C VAL A 167 -10.94 12.63 5.15
N GLY A 168 -11.47 11.40 5.10
CA GLY A 168 -12.00 10.79 3.87
C GLY A 168 -11.03 9.91 3.08
N LYS A 169 -9.96 9.39 3.71
CA LYS A 169 -8.97 8.48 3.10
C LYS A 169 -9.61 7.26 2.42
N SER A 170 -10.39 6.48 3.17
CA SER A 170 -10.99 5.23 2.68
C SER A 170 -11.98 5.48 1.55
N THR A 171 -12.77 6.55 1.66
CA THR A 171 -13.70 6.97 0.61
C THR A 171 -12.98 7.37 -0.68
N LEU A 172 -11.89 8.14 -0.59
CA LEU A 172 -11.07 8.48 -1.76
C LEU A 172 -10.47 7.21 -2.41
N MET A 173 -9.92 6.29 -1.60
CA MET A 173 -9.42 5.02 -2.11
C MET A 173 -10.50 4.22 -2.82
N GLY A 174 -11.71 4.16 -2.26
CA GLY A 174 -12.86 3.53 -2.91
C GLY A 174 -13.22 4.19 -4.25
N MET A 175 -13.26 5.53 -4.30
CA MET A 175 -13.51 6.26 -5.55
C MET A 175 -12.50 5.87 -6.64
N ILE A 176 -11.21 5.88 -6.30
CA ILE A 176 -10.15 5.49 -7.22
C ILE A 176 -10.29 4.01 -7.63
N ALA A 177 -10.54 3.12 -6.66
CA ALA A 177 -10.72 1.69 -6.91
C ALA A 177 -11.88 1.38 -7.85
N ARG A 178 -12.93 2.20 -7.89
CA ARG A 178 -14.08 2.01 -8.80
C ARG A 178 -13.87 2.67 -10.15
N ASN A 179 -13.18 3.81 -10.20
CA ASN A 179 -13.13 4.66 -11.38
C ASN A 179 -11.83 4.52 -12.19
N ALA A 180 -10.73 4.05 -11.59
CA ALA A 180 -9.45 3.99 -12.29
C ALA A 180 -9.49 3.09 -13.53
N LEU A 181 -8.82 3.51 -14.61
CA LEU A 181 -8.67 2.76 -15.86
C LEU A 181 -7.45 1.82 -15.80
N SER A 182 -7.52 0.82 -14.91
CA SER A 182 -6.57 -0.29 -14.77
C SER A 182 -7.23 -1.62 -15.11
N ASP A 183 -6.42 -2.61 -15.50
CA ASP A 183 -6.91 -3.97 -15.78
C ASP A 183 -7.35 -4.68 -14.49
N ILE A 184 -6.55 -4.53 -13.43
CA ILE A 184 -6.72 -5.24 -12.15
C ILE A 184 -6.37 -4.30 -10.99
N ASN A 185 -7.14 -4.40 -9.92
CA ASN A 185 -6.85 -3.72 -8.67
C ASN A 185 -6.38 -4.73 -7.61
N ILE A 186 -5.31 -4.39 -6.91
CA ILE A 186 -4.88 -5.12 -5.72
C ILE A 186 -4.94 -4.15 -4.55
N ILE A 187 -5.70 -4.48 -3.51
CA ILE A 187 -5.91 -3.61 -2.35
C ILE A 187 -5.40 -4.34 -1.11
N ALA A 188 -4.41 -3.78 -0.43
CA ALA A 188 -3.91 -4.30 0.84
C ALA A 188 -4.45 -3.48 2.00
N LEU A 189 -5.19 -4.11 2.91
CA LEU A 189 -5.69 -3.52 4.16
C LEU A 189 -4.93 -4.15 5.33
N ILE A 190 -3.96 -3.41 5.86
CA ILE A 190 -2.94 -3.87 6.80
C ILE A 190 -3.12 -3.14 8.13
N GLY A 191 -3.35 -3.89 9.20
CA GLY A 191 -3.45 -3.36 10.56
C GLY A 191 -4.67 -2.47 10.79
N GLU A 192 -5.66 -2.49 9.90
CA GLU A 192 -6.96 -1.84 10.12
C GLU A 192 -7.83 -2.70 11.05
N ARG A 193 -8.88 -2.12 11.62
CA ARG A 193 -9.84 -2.89 12.43
C ARG A 193 -10.76 -3.71 11.52
N GLY A 194 -11.18 -4.89 11.97
CA GLY A 194 -12.07 -5.76 11.17
C GLY A 194 -13.38 -5.08 10.72
N ARG A 195 -13.95 -4.20 11.56
CA ARG A 195 -15.13 -3.40 11.19
C ARG A 195 -14.83 -2.42 10.03
N GLU A 196 -13.65 -1.78 10.05
CA GLU A 196 -13.24 -0.77 9.07
C GLU A 196 -12.93 -1.44 7.72
N VAL A 197 -12.38 -2.66 7.76
CA VAL A 197 -12.21 -3.51 6.57
C VAL A 197 -13.57 -3.83 5.93
N ARG A 198 -14.54 -4.25 6.73
CA ARG A 198 -15.88 -4.57 6.23
C ARG A 198 -16.58 -3.35 5.64
N GLU A 199 -16.56 -2.22 6.36
CA GLU A 199 -17.11 -0.94 5.89
C GLU A 199 -16.49 -0.51 4.55
N PHE A 200 -15.16 -0.63 4.41
CA PHE A 200 -14.49 -0.33 3.15
C PHE A 200 -14.98 -1.23 2.01
N ILE A 201 -15.13 -2.53 2.22
CA ILE A 201 -15.58 -3.46 1.17
C ILE A 201 -17.03 -3.19 0.78
N GLU A 202 -17.92 -3.05 1.77
CA GLU A 202 -19.37 -2.95 1.54
C GLU A 202 -19.79 -1.56 1.05
N ASN A 203 -19.25 -0.49 1.65
CA ASN A 203 -19.73 0.88 1.42
C ASN A 203 -18.88 1.65 0.42
N ASP A 204 -17.55 1.55 0.55
CA ASP A 204 -16.62 2.26 -0.32
C ASP A 204 -16.41 1.46 -1.61
N LEU A 205 -15.75 0.31 -1.58
CA LEU A 205 -15.41 -0.45 -2.78
C LEU A 205 -16.64 -0.93 -3.55
N LYS A 206 -17.67 -1.39 -2.83
CA LYS A 206 -18.92 -1.98 -3.36
C LYS A 206 -18.64 -3.21 -4.24
N LEU A 207 -19.72 -3.89 -4.65
CA LEU A 207 -19.62 -5.09 -5.49
C LEU A 207 -18.92 -4.82 -6.83
N GLU A 208 -19.17 -3.67 -7.44
CA GLU A 208 -18.57 -3.27 -8.72
C GLU A 208 -17.04 -3.13 -8.62
N GLY A 209 -16.55 -2.40 -7.61
CA GLY A 209 -15.12 -2.29 -7.37
C GLY A 209 -14.49 -3.61 -6.96
N LEU A 210 -15.19 -4.42 -6.16
CA LEU A 210 -14.68 -5.71 -5.69
C LEU A 210 -14.48 -6.69 -6.83
N LYS A 211 -15.40 -6.78 -7.81
CA LYS A 211 -15.32 -7.72 -8.95
C LYS A 211 -14.00 -7.64 -9.73
N ARG A 212 -13.38 -6.46 -9.79
CA ARG A 212 -12.10 -6.22 -10.46
C ARG A 212 -10.91 -6.11 -9.51
N SER A 213 -11.12 -6.41 -8.23
CA SER A 213 -10.15 -6.27 -7.17
C SER A 213 -9.82 -7.60 -6.50
N ILE A 214 -8.58 -7.74 -6.04
CA ILE A 214 -8.19 -8.71 -5.02
C ILE A 214 -7.87 -7.94 -3.76
N VAL A 215 -8.61 -8.20 -2.68
CA VAL A 215 -8.44 -7.48 -1.40
C VAL A 215 -7.66 -8.37 -0.44
N VAL A 216 -6.41 -8.02 -0.16
CA VAL A 216 -5.55 -8.71 0.82
C VAL A 216 -5.72 -8.07 2.18
N VAL A 217 -6.11 -8.84 3.19
CA VAL A 217 -6.41 -8.33 4.53
C VAL A 217 -5.50 -8.98 5.56
N ALA A 218 -4.93 -8.14 6.42
CA ALA A 218 -4.40 -8.56 7.71
C ALA A 218 -4.79 -7.54 8.78
N THR A 219 -5.66 -7.92 9.72
CA THR A 219 -6.23 -7.00 10.71
C THR A 219 -5.26 -6.67 11.85
N SER A 220 -5.58 -5.64 12.63
CA SER A 220 -4.74 -5.15 13.75
C SER A 220 -4.53 -6.15 14.88
N ASP A 221 -5.46 -7.09 15.08
CA ASP A 221 -5.40 -8.15 16.08
C ASP A 221 -4.47 -9.31 15.67
N GLN A 222 -4.07 -9.37 14.39
CA GLN A 222 -3.19 -10.43 13.90
C GLN A 222 -1.70 -10.14 14.20
N PRO A 223 -0.88 -11.20 14.32
CA PRO A 223 0.56 -11.08 14.54
C PRO A 223 1.24 -10.11 13.57
N ALA A 224 2.23 -9.36 14.06
CA ALA A 224 2.99 -8.40 13.26
C ALA A 224 3.55 -9.00 11.97
N LEU A 225 4.02 -10.24 12.02
CA LEU A 225 4.55 -10.92 10.84
C LEU A 225 3.48 -11.15 9.78
N MET A 226 2.24 -11.51 10.14
CA MET A 226 1.14 -11.65 9.17
C MET A 226 0.84 -10.32 8.47
N ARG A 227 0.81 -9.22 9.23
CA ARG A 227 0.63 -7.86 8.69
C ARG A 227 1.74 -7.47 7.71
N LEU A 228 2.99 -7.80 8.05
CA LEU A 228 4.14 -7.59 7.16
C LEU A 228 4.00 -8.41 5.86
N LYS A 229 3.65 -9.69 5.98
CA LYS A 229 3.51 -10.60 4.82
C LYS A 229 2.32 -10.24 3.94
N ALA A 230 1.21 -9.75 4.48
CA ALA A 230 0.08 -9.27 3.68
C ALA A 230 0.49 -8.17 2.68
N ALA A 231 1.33 -7.22 3.10
CA ALA A 231 1.86 -6.19 2.20
C ALA A 231 2.69 -6.78 1.05
N LYS A 232 3.56 -7.75 1.38
CA LYS A 232 4.43 -8.43 0.41
C LYS A 232 3.65 -9.35 -0.52
N THR A 233 2.61 -10.01 -0.01
CA THR A 233 1.64 -10.81 -0.77
C THR A 233 0.89 -9.97 -1.77
N ALA A 234 0.32 -8.83 -1.36
CA ALA A 234 -0.34 -7.90 -2.27
C ALA A 234 0.60 -7.41 -3.39
N THR A 235 1.86 -7.11 -3.04
CA THR A 235 2.87 -6.70 -4.02
C THR A 235 3.21 -7.85 -4.98
N ALA A 236 3.33 -9.08 -4.49
CA ALA A 236 3.59 -10.27 -5.32
C ALA A 236 2.43 -10.62 -6.26
N LEU A 237 1.18 -10.44 -5.82
CA LEU A 237 0.02 -10.55 -6.68
C LEU A 237 0.08 -9.51 -7.81
N ALA A 238 0.40 -8.25 -7.48
CA ALA A 238 0.53 -7.20 -8.48
C ALA A 238 1.66 -7.48 -9.48
N GLU A 239 2.81 -7.97 -9.01
CA GLU A 239 3.92 -8.40 -9.88
C GLU A 239 3.51 -9.52 -10.83
N HIS A 240 2.77 -10.52 -10.35
CA HIS A 240 2.31 -11.61 -11.21
C HIS A 240 1.49 -11.10 -12.41
N PHE A 241 0.53 -10.21 -12.17
CA PHE A 241 -0.29 -9.66 -13.26
C PHE A 241 0.50 -8.68 -14.14
N ARG A 242 1.43 -7.91 -13.58
CA ARG A 242 2.35 -7.08 -14.36
C ARG A 242 3.17 -7.92 -15.35
N GLU A 243 3.68 -9.08 -14.90
CA GLU A 243 4.44 -10.00 -15.76
C GLU A 243 3.60 -10.64 -16.88
N GLN A 244 2.27 -10.62 -16.73
CA GLN A 244 1.31 -10.98 -17.79
C GLN A 244 0.97 -9.81 -18.73
N GLY A 245 1.63 -8.66 -18.57
CA GLY A 245 1.40 -7.47 -19.39
C GLY A 245 0.21 -6.62 -18.96
N LYS A 246 -0.31 -6.82 -17.74
CA LYS A 246 -1.44 -6.04 -17.22
C LYS A 246 -0.99 -4.72 -16.60
N ASP A 247 -1.87 -3.73 -16.66
CA ASP A 247 -1.78 -2.49 -15.90
C ASP A 247 -2.50 -2.66 -14.55
N VAL A 248 -1.71 -2.76 -13.47
CA VAL A 248 -2.21 -3.04 -12.13
C VAL A 248 -2.22 -1.77 -11.29
N LEU A 249 -3.33 -1.50 -10.61
CA LEU A 249 -3.40 -0.51 -9.54
C LEU A 249 -3.21 -1.22 -8.19
N LEU A 250 -2.09 -0.95 -7.52
CA LEU A 250 -1.81 -1.46 -6.17
C LEU A 250 -2.10 -0.37 -5.14
N MET A 251 -3.14 -0.53 -4.34
CA MET A 251 -3.44 0.34 -3.21
C MET A 251 -3.04 -0.33 -1.90
N MET A 252 -2.27 0.35 -1.05
CA MET A 252 -1.79 -0.20 0.21
C MET A 252 -2.13 0.73 1.37
N ASP A 253 -2.94 0.22 2.29
CA ASP A 253 -3.42 0.92 3.47
C ASP A 253 -3.02 0.15 4.74
N SER A 254 -1.92 0.47 5.42
CA SER A 254 -1.03 1.61 5.17
C SER A 254 0.45 1.25 5.34
N LEU A 255 1.33 2.09 4.76
CA LEU A 255 2.77 2.02 5.01
C LEU A 255 3.11 2.27 6.48
N THR A 256 2.31 3.09 7.17
CA THR A 256 2.48 3.30 8.62
C THR A 256 2.27 1.99 9.37
N ARG A 257 1.20 1.23 9.06
CA ARG A 257 0.92 -0.06 9.71
C ARG A 257 1.94 -1.14 9.34
N PHE A 258 2.42 -1.16 8.10
CA PHE A 258 3.56 -1.99 7.69
C PHE A 258 4.82 -1.68 8.49
N SER A 259 5.16 -0.40 8.62
CA SER A 259 6.35 0.07 9.36
C SER A 259 6.25 -0.23 10.85
N MET A 260 5.06 -0.07 11.45
CA MET A 260 4.81 -0.45 12.84
C MET A 260 4.97 -1.96 13.06
N ALA A 261 4.51 -2.80 12.13
CA ALA A 261 4.70 -4.24 12.21
C ALA A 261 6.18 -4.62 12.12
N GLN A 262 6.94 -4.03 11.19
CA GLN A 262 8.38 -4.24 11.09
C GLN A 262 9.13 -3.78 12.35
N ARG A 263 8.74 -2.63 12.93
CA ARG A 263 9.28 -2.14 14.21
C ARG A 263 9.06 -3.13 15.34
N GLU A 264 7.85 -3.68 15.45
CA GLU A 264 7.48 -4.65 16.47
C GLU A 264 8.34 -5.92 16.39
N ILE A 265 8.57 -6.42 15.17
CA ILE A 265 9.47 -7.56 14.89
C ILE A 265 10.92 -7.19 15.26
N GLY A 266 11.41 -6.03 14.81
CA GLY A 266 12.76 -5.56 15.09
C GLY A 266 13.04 -5.44 16.59
N LEU A 267 12.12 -4.87 17.35
CA LEU A 267 12.23 -4.76 18.80
C LEU A 267 12.22 -6.13 19.48
N ALA A 268 11.40 -7.08 18.99
CA ALA A 268 11.34 -8.43 19.55
C ALA A 268 12.64 -9.22 19.36
N ILE A 269 13.40 -8.96 18.28
CA ILE A 269 14.72 -9.56 18.07
C ILE A 269 15.88 -8.76 18.70
N GLY A 270 15.56 -7.62 19.33
CA GLY A 270 16.53 -6.80 20.06
C GLY A 270 17.21 -5.70 19.26
N GLU A 271 16.65 -5.28 18.12
CA GLU A 271 17.13 -4.07 17.42
C GLU A 271 16.89 -2.83 18.30
N PRO A 272 17.89 -1.94 18.46
CA PRO A 272 17.70 -0.71 19.20
C PRO A 272 16.76 0.25 18.43
N PRO A 273 15.83 0.94 19.12
CA PRO A 273 15.06 2.01 18.50
C PRO A 273 15.98 3.21 18.20
N VAL A 274 15.83 3.79 17.00
CA VAL A 274 16.57 4.97 16.56
C VAL A 274 15.67 6.22 16.55
N SER A 275 15.17 6.63 15.39
CA SER A 275 14.36 7.83 15.21
C SER A 275 12.92 7.63 15.67
N ARG A 276 12.51 8.37 16.73
CA ARG A 276 11.17 8.32 17.35
C ARG A 276 10.64 6.89 17.60
N GLY A 277 11.53 5.97 17.95
CA GLY A 277 11.15 4.60 18.32
C GLY A 277 11.13 3.57 17.19
N TYR A 278 11.29 3.95 15.91
CA TYR A 278 11.43 2.98 14.82
C TYR A 278 12.82 2.33 14.83
N THR A 279 12.89 1.05 14.42
CA THR A 279 14.15 0.31 14.34
C THR A 279 14.79 0.47 12.94
N PRO A 280 16.11 0.27 12.79
CA PRO A 280 16.80 0.40 11.48
C PRO A 280 16.19 -0.46 10.37
N SER A 281 15.67 -1.66 10.69
CA SER A 281 15.08 -2.56 9.69
C SER A 281 13.86 -1.97 8.98
N VAL A 282 13.12 -1.08 9.64
CA VAL A 282 11.98 -0.37 9.02
C VAL A 282 12.41 0.43 7.79
N TYR A 283 13.50 1.19 7.94
CA TYR A 283 14.05 2.02 6.85
C TYR A 283 14.70 1.19 5.74
N ALA A 284 15.16 -0.02 6.06
CA ALA A 284 15.68 -0.96 5.06
C ALA A 284 14.58 -1.68 4.29
N GLU A 285 13.44 -2.00 4.91
CA GLU A 285 12.34 -2.73 4.28
C GLU A 285 11.43 -1.83 3.43
N LEU A 286 11.24 -0.57 3.81
CA LEU A 286 10.41 0.38 3.05
C LEU A 286 10.83 0.51 1.58
N PRO A 287 12.11 0.82 1.25
CA PRO A 287 12.55 0.86 -0.15
C PRO A 287 12.38 -0.49 -0.87
N LYS A 288 12.69 -1.61 -0.21
CA LYS A 288 12.57 -2.94 -0.82
C LYS A 288 11.13 -3.25 -1.21
N LEU A 289 10.14 -2.81 -0.43
CA LEU A 289 8.74 -2.96 -0.75
C LEU A 289 8.32 -2.01 -1.88
N LEU A 290 8.65 -0.72 -1.76
CA LEU A 290 8.19 0.32 -2.67
C LEU A 290 8.82 0.24 -4.07
N GLU A 291 10.08 -0.19 -4.17
CA GLU A 291 10.80 -0.33 -5.44
C GLU A 291 10.33 -1.51 -6.30
N ARG A 292 9.47 -2.38 -5.77
CA ARG A 292 8.87 -3.50 -6.51
C ARG A 292 7.74 -3.04 -7.45
N ALA A 293 7.05 -1.96 -7.07
CA ALA A 293 6.08 -1.29 -7.92
C ALA A 293 6.78 -0.44 -8.99
N GLY A 294 6.12 -0.23 -10.12
CA GLY A 294 6.65 0.52 -11.25
C GLY A 294 6.35 -0.14 -12.60
N ASN A 295 6.79 0.55 -13.65
CA ASN A 295 6.77 0.00 -15.01
C ASN A 295 7.78 -1.13 -15.19
N SER A 296 7.40 -2.08 -16.03
CA SER A 296 8.28 -3.10 -16.60
C SER A 296 8.31 -2.98 -18.13
N ASP A 297 9.00 -3.88 -18.78
CA ASP A 297 9.00 -4.07 -20.23
C ASP A 297 7.66 -4.62 -20.78
N LYS A 298 6.80 -5.17 -19.92
CA LYS A 298 5.53 -5.81 -20.30
C LYS A 298 4.28 -5.06 -19.84
N GLY A 299 4.16 -4.85 -18.53
CA GLY A 299 3.02 -4.19 -17.89
C GLY A 299 3.46 -3.16 -16.84
N SER A 300 2.50 -2.63 -16.07
CA SER A 300 2.78 -1.63 -15.03
C SER A 300 2.16 -1.97 -13.68
N ILE A 301 2.80 -1.51 -12.60
CA ILE A 301 2.18 -1.42 -11.27
C ILE A 301 2.20 0.04 -10.87
N THR A 302 1.02 0.67 -10.85
CA THR A 302 0.84 2.00 -10.28
C THR A 302 0.51 1.84 -8.80
N GLY A 303 1.41 2.28 -7.92
CA GLY A 303 1.29 2.08 -6.48
C GLY A 303 0.73 3.31 -5.78
N MET A 304 -0.33 3.16 -4.99
CA MET A 304 -0.87 4.20 -4.12
C MET A 304 -0.74 3.75 -2.67
N TYR A 305 0.06 4.47 -1.89
CA TYR A 305 0.45 4.06 -0.55
C TYR A 305 -0.04 5.06 0.47
N THR A 306 -0.95 4.64 1.36
CA THR A 306 -1.41 5.56 2.40
C THR A 306 -0.36 5.66 3.51
N VAL A 307 -0.25 6.86 4.07
CA VAL A 307 0.56 7.15 5.25
C VAL A 307 -0.33 7.92 6.22
N LEU A 308 -0.44 7.40 7.44
CA LEU A 308 -1.17 8.04 8.52
C LEU A 308 -0.29 9.15 9.09
N VAL A 309 -0.71 10.41 8.90
CA VAL A 309 -0.01 11.58 9.43
C VAL A 309 -0.67 11.98 10.74
N ASP A 310 0.02 11.77 11.85
CA ASP A 310 -0.47 12.15 13.16
C ASP A 310 -0.37 13.68 13.35
N GLY A 311 -1.45 14.31 13.80
CA GLY A 311 -1.47 15.76 14.04
C GLY A 311 -1.11 16.65 12.85
N ASP A 312 -1.19 16.16 11.60
CA ASP A 312 -0.66 16.85 10.41
C ASP A 312 0.86 17.13 10.46
N ASP A 313 1.63 16.36 11.27
CA ASP A 313 3.10 16.41 11.36
C ASP A 313 3.75 15.65 10.20
N PHE A 314 4.00 16.37 9.11
CA PHE A 314 4.69 15.86 7.92
C PHE A 314 6.18 15.55 8.12
N ASN A 315 6.76 15.85 9.29
CA ASN A 315 8.14 15.55 9.66
C ASN A 315 8.26 14.25 10.46
N GLU A 316 7.16 13.51 10.64
CA GLU A 316 7.19 12.17 11.22
C GLU A 316 8.05 11.22 10.35
N PRO A 317 8.87 10.32 10.94
CA PRO A 317 9.90 9.59 10.19
C PRO A 317 9.41 8.74 9.01
N ILE A 318 8.24 8.10 9.11
CA ILE A 318 7.70 7.28 8.03
C ILE A 318 7.20 8.18 6.90
N THR A 319 6.54 9.28 7.25
CA THR A 319 6.05 10.26 6.28
C THR A 319 7.21 10.89 5.49
N ASP A 320 8.29 11.27 6.18
CA ASP A 320 9.47 11.84 5.54
C ASP A 320 10.20 10.81 4.65
N THR A 321 10.42 9.60 5.15
CA THR A 321 11.04 8.50 4.39
C THR A 321 10.22 8.17 3.15
N ALA A 322 8.89 8.06 3.27
CA ALA A 322 8.00 7.81 2.15
C ALA A 322 8.07 8.93 1.11
N ARG A 323 8.14 10.20 1.53
CA ARG A 323 8.32 11.34 0.62
C ARG A 323 9.64 11.29 -0.14
N GLY A 324 10.69 10.75 0.46
CA GLY A 324 12.00 10.55 -0.18
C GLY A 324 11.96 9.47 -1.27
N ILE A 325 11.23 8.38 -1.04
CA ILE A 325 11.19 7.20 -1.92
C ILE A 325 10.13 7.33 -3.04
N LEU A 326 8.96 7.89 -2.72
CA LEU A 326 7.82 7.94 -3.64
C LEU A 326 7.98 9.05 -4.71
N ASP A 327 7.27 8.88 -5.83
CA ASP A 327 7.29 9.77 -6.99
C ASP A 327 6.29 10.95 -6.85
N GLY A 328 5.74 11.15 -5.65
CA GLY A 328 4.73 12.15 -5.35
C GLY A 328 3.91 11.82 -4.11
N HIS A 329 3.03 12.73 -3.71
CA HIS A 329 2.07 12.52 -2.64
C HIS A 329 0.83 13.41 -2.79
N ILE A 330 -0.30 12.91 -2.29
CA ILE A 330 -1.59 13.59 -2.19
C ILE A 330 -1.87 13.80 -0.71
N VAL A 331 -2.04 15.05 -0.29
CA VAL A 331 -2.33 15.43 1.09
C VAL A 331 -3.83 15.60 1.28
N LEU A 332 -4.40 14.90 2.26
CA LEU A 332 -5.77 15.12 2.72
C LEU A 332 -5.78 16.03 3.95
N SER A 333 -6.42 17.18 3.83
CA SER A 333 -6.43 18.25 4.82
C SER A 333 -7.66 18.18 5.72
N ARG A 334 -7.42 18.16 7.04
CA ARG A 334 -8.49 18.27 8.04
C ARG A 334 -9.25 19.60 7.92
N LYS A 335 -8.57 20.69 7.55
CA LYS A 335 -9.21 22.00 7.34
C LYS A 335 -10.25 21.96 6.22
N LEU A 336 -9.95 21.26 5.12
CA LEU A 336 -10.90 21.08 4.02
C LEU A 336 -12.07 20.17 4.43
N ALA A 337 -11.77 19.06 5.12
CA ALA A 337 -12.80 18.15 5.63
C ALA A 337 -13.80 18.85 6.56
N HIS A 338 -13.33 19.71 7.48
CA HIS A 338 -14.19 20.51 8.36
C HIS A 338 -15.07 21.52 7.62
N LYS A 339 -14.65 21.99 6.44
CA LYS A 339 -15.44 22.86 5.55
C LYS A 339 -16.44 22.07 4.69
N GLY A 340 -16.52 20.75 4.82
CA GLY A 340 -17.34 19.90 3.96
C GLY A 340 -16.79 19.76 2.53
N HIS A 341 -15.53 20.11 2.30
CA HIS A 341 -14.89 20.02 0.99
C HIS A 341 -14.35 18.61 0.76
N TYR A 342 -15.03 17.82 -0.08
CA TYR A 342 -14.67 16.43 -0.38
C TYR A 342 -14.52 16.15 -1.89
N PRO A 343 -13.49 15.40 -2.31
CA PRO A 343 -12.37 14.90 -1.51
C PRO A 343 -11.54 16.03 -0.87
N ALA A 344 -11.04 15.81 0.34
CA ALA A 344 -10.35 16.83 1.14
C ALA A 344 -8.89 17.07 0.69
N ILE A 345 -8.63 17.08 -0.62
CA ILE A 345 -7.29 17.15 -1.20
C ILE A 345 -6.77 18.59 -1.14
N ASP A 346 -5.67 18.81 -0.41
CA ASP A 346 -4.93 20.07 -0.49
C ASP A 346 -3.98 20.02 -1.69
N VAL A 347 -4.44 20.56 -2.82
CA VAL A 347 -3.69 20.59 -4.08
C VAL A 347 -2.38 21.36 -3.97
N LEU A 348 -2.32 22.39 -3.10
CA LEU A 348 -1.11 23.20 -2.92
C LEU A 348 -0.06 22.45 -2.07
N ALA A 349 -0.50 21.60 -1.15
CA ALA A 349 0.39 20.75 -0.35
C ALA A 349 0.72 19.41 -1.03
N SER A 350 0.13 19.12 -2.19
CA SER A 350 0.29 17.87 -2.93
C SER A 350 1.18 18.03 -4.16
N ILE A 351 1.80 16.93 -4.61
CA ILE A 351 2.65 16.93 -5.80
C ILE A 351 2.65 15.57 -6.50
N SER A 352 2.56 15.60 -7.83
CA SER A 352 2.96 14.47 -8.70
C SER A 352 4.23 14.87 -9.44
N ARG A 353 5.36 14.19 -9.19
CA ARG A 353 6.65 14.55 -9.80
C ARG A 353 6.72 14.24 -11.29
N VAL A 354 5.84 13.35 -11.78
CA VAL A 354 5.82 12.94 -13.19
C VAL A 354 4.84 13.75 -14.04
N MET A 355 3.92 14.50 -13.44
CA MET A 355 2.89 15.28 -14.15
C MET A 355 3.49 16.17 -15.24
N SER A 356 4.62 16.81 -14.97
CA SER A 356 5.32 17.68 -15.94
C SER A 356 5.78 16.94 -17.20
N ASN A 357 5.95 15.62 -17.15
CA ASN A 357 6.39 14.79 -18.25
C ASN A 357 5.23 14.16 -19.03
N ILE A 358 4.09 13.91 -18.36
CA ILE A 358 2.96 13.15 -18.94
C ILE A 358 1.77 14.02 -19.34
N ALA A 359 1.62 15.21 -18.76
CA ALA A 359 0.55 16.14 -19.13
C ALA A 359 0.88 16.88 -20.43
N SER A 360 -0.14 17.33 -21.16
CA SER A 360 0.05 18.19 -22.34
C SER A 360 0.50 19.60 -21.92
N PRO A 361 1.15 20.39 -22.82
CA PRO A 361 1.51 21.77 -22.51
C PRO A 361 0.31 22.64 -22.11
N THR A 362 -0.85 22.44 -22.76
CA THR A 362 -2.10 23.16 -22.44
C THR A 362 -2.59 22.79 -21.04
N HIS A 363 -2.66 21.50 -20.73
CA HIS A 363 -3.06 21.02 -19.39
C HIS A 363 -2.16 21.57 -18.29
N LYS A 364 -0.83 21.56 -18.49
CA LYS A 364 0.13 22.15 -17.52
C LYS A 364 -0.15 23.63 -17.28
N LYS A 365 -0.39 24.41 -18.34
CA LYS A 365 -0.70 25.84 -18.21
C LYS A 365 -1.97 26.08 -17.40
N LEU A 366 -3.03 25.32 -17.67
CA LEU A 366 -4.28 25.38 -16.91
C LEU A 366 -4.07 25.07 -15.43
N ALA A 367 -3.35 23.99 -15.12
CA ALA A 367 -3.06 23.59 -13.74
C ALA A 367 -2.22 24.64 -12.99
N VAL A 368 -1.24 25.27 -13.66
CA VAL A 368 -0.42 26.33 -13.07
C VAL A 368 -1.26 27.57 -12.77
N GLU A 369 -2.12 27.99 -13.69
CA GLU A 369 -2.96 29.18 -13.49
C GLU A 369 -3.96 28.97 -12.35
N ILE A 370 -4.62 27.81 -12.30
CA ILE A 370 -5.51 27.47 -11.18
C ILE A 370 -4.74 27.46 -9.85
N LYS A 371 -3.55 26.85 -9.80
CA LYS A 371 -2.70 26.87 -8.58
C LYS A 371 -2.30 28.29 -8.17
N LYS A 372 -2.00 29.16 -9.14
CA LYS A 372 -1.68 30.57 -8.90
C LYS A 372 -2.85 31.27 -8.19
N GLN A 373 -4.07 31.14 -8.71
CA GLN A 373 -5.26 31.74 -8.11
C GLN A 373 -5.54 31.19 -6.70
N MET A 374 -5.40 29.87 -6.51
CA MET A 374 -5.54 29.24 -5.19
C MET A 374 -4.52 29.78 -4.17
N ALA A 375 -3.26 29.97 -4.60
CA ALA A 375 -2.20 30.47 -3.74
C ALA A 375 -2.46 31.92 -3.30
N ILE A 376 -2.79 32.79 -4.25
CA ILE A 376 -3.13 34.20 -3.98
C ILE A 376 -4.31 34.31 -3.00
N TYR A 377 -5.35 33.50 -3.22
CA TYR A 377 -6.49 33.47 -2.31
C TYR A 377 -6.07 32.99 -0.91
N LYS A 378 -5.28 31.91 -0.81
CA LYS A 378 -4.82 31.36 0.48
C LYS A 378 -3.96 32.35 1.28
N GLU A 379 -3.11 33.13 0.62
CA GLU A 379 -2.29 34.16 1.28
C GLU A 379 -3.11 35.34 1.79
N SER A 380 -4.29 35.58 1.22
CA SER A 380 -5.19 36.69 1.57
C SER A 380 -6.47 36.26 2.31
N GLU A 381 -6.67 34.96 2.55
CA GLU A 381 -7.91 34.37 3.08
C GLU A 381 -8.34 35.02 4.40
N ASP A 382 -7.41 35.24 5.33
CA ASP A 382 -7.71 35.85 6.63
C ASP A 382 -8.23 37.29 6.48
N LEU A 383 -7.59 38.10 5.63
CA LEU A 383 -7.99 39.50 5.37
C LEU A 383 -9.36 39.59 4.70
N ILE A 384 -9.65 38.65 3.79
CA ILE A 384 -10.94 38.57 3.10
C ILE A 384 -12.04 38.18 4.11
N ASN A 385 -11.79 37.16 4.93
CA ASN A 385 -12.79 36.63 5.88
C ASN A 385 -13.15 37.63 6.99
N VAL A 386 -12.20 38.46 7.44
CA VAL A 386 -12.49 39.53 8.43
C VAL A 386 -13.09 40.79 7.79
N GLY A 387 -13.26 40.83 6.47
CA GLY A 387 -13.80 41.98 5.74
C GLY A 387 -12.84 43.17 5.65
N ALA A 388 -11.55 42.97 5.90
CA ALA A 388 -10.54 44.03 5.83
C ALA A 388 -10.04 44.29 4.40
N TYR A 389 -10.27 43.36 3.47
CA TYR A 389 -9.89 43.51 2.06
C TYR A 389 -10.89 44.38 1.29
N ASN A 390 -10.39 45.44 0.63
CA ASN A 390 -11.19 46.32 -0.22
C ASN A 390 -11.03 45.93 -1.70
N LYS A 391 -12.15 45.62 -2.36
CA LYS A 391 -12.18 45.34 -3.81
C LYS A 391 -11.54 46.46 -4.61
N GLY A 392 -10.72 46.13 -5.60
CA GLY A 392 -9.95 47.06 -6.43
C GLY A 392 -8.56 47.40 -5.87
N SER A 393 -8.22 46.97 -4.66
CA SER A 393 -6.88 47.20 -4.08
C SER A 393 -5.81 46.32 -4.72
N SER A 394 -6.19 45.15 -5.23
CA SER A 394 -5.31 44.26 -5.99
C SER A 394 -6.12 43.51 -7.04
N SER A 395 -5.78 43.70 -8.32
CA SER A 395 -6.42 42.98 -9.42
C SER A 395 -6.19 41.47 -9.34
N GLU A 396 -5.08 41.04 -8.74
CA GLU A 396 -4.76 39.63 -8.56
C GLU A 396 -5.65 38.97 -7.49
N ILE A 397 -5.84 39.64 -6.36
CA ILE A 397 -6.71 39.13 -5.28
C ILE A 397 -8.17 39.18 -5.71
N ASP A 398 -8.59 40.23 -6.42
CA ASP A 398 -9.95 40.32 -6.96
C ASP A 398 -10.26 39.16 -7.90
N LEU A 399 -9.34 38.84 -8.82
CA LEU A 399 -9.48 37.70 -9.73
C LEU A 399 -9.51 36.37 -8.97
N ALA A 400 -8.65 36.20 -7.97
CA ALA A 400 -8.62 35.00 -7.15
C ALA A 400 -9.98 34.80 -6.43
N ILE A 401 -10.52 35.84 -5.79
CA ILE A 401 -11.84 35.83 -5.15
C ILE A 401 -12.93 35.44 -6.15
N GLU A 402 -12.90 36.02 -7.36
CA GLU A 402 -13.88 35.72 -8.41
C GLU A 402 -13.83 34.25 -8.86
N LYS A 403 -12.63 33.68 -9.02
CA LYS A 403 -12.45 32.32 -9.55
C LYS A 403 -12.62 31.22 -8.51
N MET A 404 -12.41 31.50 -7.22
CA MET A 404 -12.44 30.49 -6.16
C MET A 404 -13.72 29.64 -6.08
N PRO A 405 -14.95 30.18 -6.25
CA PRO A 405 -16.16 29.36 -6.27
C PRO A 405 -16.12 28.26 -7.33
N ALA A 406 -15.67 28.58 -8.55
CA ALA A 406 -15.56 27.62 -9.65
C ALA A 406 -14.43 26.61 -9.40
N ILE A 407 -13.30 27.06 -8.84
CA ILE A 407 -12.19 26.18 -8.44
C ILE A 407 -12.65 25.18 -7.38
N ASN A 408 -13.34 25.63 -6.33
CA ASN A 408 -13.83 24.75 -5.27
C ASN A 408 -14.86 23.73 -5.81
N ALA A 409 -15.76 24.17 -6.71
CA ALA A 409 -16.71 23.25 -7.36
C ALA A 409 -16.00 22.21 -8.24
N PHE A 410 -14.89 22.58 -8.88
CA PHE A 410 -14.07 21.65 -9.64
C PHE A 410 -13.35 20.62 -8.75
N LEU A 411 -12.78 21.06 -7.63
CA LEU A 411 -12.04 20.21 -6.69
C LEU A 411 -12.95 19.28 -5.87
N CYS A 412 -14.17 19.71 -5.54
CA CYS A 412 -15.16 18.88 -4.85
C CYS A 412 -15.83 17.91 -5.82
N GLN A 413 -15.91 16.62 -5.46
CA GLN A 413 -16.55 15.60 -6.29
C GLN A 413 -17.37 14.65 -5.41
N ALA A 414 -18.60 14.33 -5.84
CA ALA A 414 -19.41 13.37 -5.10
C ALA A 414 -18.86 11.95 -5.29
N VAL A 415 -19.05 11.10 -4.29
CA VAL A 415 -18.48 9.73 -4.25
C VAL A 415 -18.95 8.87 -5.43
N GLY A 416 -20.17 9.07 -5.89
CA GLY A 416 -20.75 8.34 -7.03
C GLY A 416 -20.40 8.91 -8.40
N ASP A 417 -19.77 10.09 -8.46
CA ASP A 417 -19.48 10.74 -9.73
C ASP A 417 -18.25 10.11 -10.38
N HIS A 418 -18.36 9.88 -11.68
CA HIS A 418 -17.27 9.57 -12.58
C HIS A 418 -17.15 10.70 -13.60
N VAL A 419 -15.96 11.26 -13.75
CA VAL A 419 -15.68 12.32 -14.73
C VAL A 419 -14.53 11.87 -15.61
N ALA A 420 -14.74 11.89 -16.92
CA ALA A 420 -13.73 11.52 -17.88
C ALA A 420 -12.55 12.51 -17.88
N PHE A 421 -11.37 12.04 -18.27
CA PHE A 421 -10.17 12.88 -18.32
C PHE A 421 -10.35 14.15 -19.19
N GLU A 422 -10.92 14.02 -20.38
CA GLU A 422 -11.21 15.15 -21.28
C GLU A 422 -12.19 16.16 -20.68
N GLU A 423 -13.23 15.68 -19.99
CA GLU A 423 -14.18 16.56 -19.30
C GLU A 423 -13.52 17.33 -18.15
N THR A 424 -12.57 16.69 -17.45
CA THR A 424 -11.75 17.35 -16.42
C THR A 424 -10.96 18.52 -17.03
N LEU A 425 -10.34 18.33 -18.20
CA LEU A 425 -9.60 19.38 -18.89
C LEU A 425 -10.50 20.53 -19.38
N ASN A 426 -11.67 20.21 -19.93
CA ASN A 426 -12.63 21.23 -20.38
C ASN A 426 -13.07 22.13 -19.21
N ARG A 427 -13.39 21.53 -18.06
CA ARG A 427 -13.74 22.30 -16.85
C ARG A 427 -12.58 23.16 -16.36
N MET A 428 -11.35 22.68 -16.44
CA MET A 428 -10.16 23.50 -16.12
C MET A 428 -10.03 24.70 -17.06
N GLN A 429 -10.31 24.51 -18.36
CA GLN A 429 -10.28 25.57 -19.34
C GLN A 429 -11.35 26.63 -19.05
N GLU A 430 -12.59 26.22 -18.75
CA GLU A 430 -13.68 27.14 -18.38
C GLU A 430 -13.35 27.99 -17.13
N ILE A 431 -12.64 27.42 -16.15
CA ILE A 431 -12.20 28.16 -14.97
C ILE A 431 -11.20 29.24 -15.33
N VAL A 432 -10.23 28.93 -16.19
CA VAL A 432 -9.17 29.88 -16.56
C VAL A 432 -9.73 30.98 -17.48
N GLY A 433 -10.51 30.61 -18.49
CA GLY A 433 -11.02 31.50 -19.54
C GLY A 433 -10.47 31.12 -20.90
#